data_AF-A0A7S4QWH9-F1
#
_entry.id   AF-A0A7S4QWH9-F1
#
_cell.length_a   1.000
_cell.length_b   1.000
_cell.length_c   1.000
_cell.angle_alpha   90.00
_cell.angle_beta   90.00
_cell.angle_gamma   90.00
#
_symmetry.space_group_name_H-M   'P 1'
#
loop_
_entity.id
_entity.type
_entity.pdbx_description
1 polymer ?
#
loop_
_entity_poly.entity_id
_entity_poly.type
_entity_poly.pdbx_seq_one_letter_code
_entity_poly.pdbx_strand_id
1 'polypeptide(L)'
;MGSDNGTLNKQKYSMYQPAIILIFLLNTYWRVGVFKLQMYKKTQTPEKVQTPEKVQTPEKVQTSLEEEHYKRRSLKKYFGCYEKYKEELPIHSKETWRKYRETYVSVVGEMDSTIGDLDTDYDGFGTVSHFAKQSPGRGRGVFAGQDIAEGTLLWDGSRSAQFKDARSFKKFLVDLNDDYLACDALKWSYVFDLNEGQGKPYLRIITDLDEGALCNSGGSSANMGYLPVSFEQGWQRKNRIRPLFAKRDIKKGEEILCRYGEFVAEHGWSAMGL
;
A
#
# COMPACT_ATOMS: atom_id res chain seq x y z
N MET A 1 42.88 2.17 -43.52
CA MET A 1 42.51 1.67 -44.86
C MET A 1 42.27 0.16 -44.72
N GLY A 2 41.10 -0.33 -45.16
CA GLY A 2 40.66 -1.74 -45.12
C GLY A 2 40.12 -2.18 -43.75
N SER A 3 38.84 -2.12 -43.39
CA SER A 3 37.58 -2.66 -43.96
C SER A 3 37.58 -4.18 -44.11
N ASP A 4 37.01 -4.88 -43.12
CA ASP A 4 36.41 -6.19 -43.34
C ASP A 4 35.09 -6.31 -42.57
N ASN A 5 34.03 -6.49 -43.37
CA ASN A 5 32.64 -6.64 -42.97
C ASN A 5 32.33 -8.13 -42.82
N GLY A 6 31.99 -8.57 -41.61
CA GLY A 6 31.51 -9.92 -41.32
C GLY A 6 30.01 -9.94 -41.05
N THR A 7 29.25 -10.35 -42.06
CA THR A 7 27.80 -10.46 -42.15
C THR A 7 27.22 -11.46 -41.15
N LEU A 8 26.29 -11.03 -40.27
CA LEU A 8 25.57 -11.93 -39.34
C LEU A 8 24.16 -12.24 -39.84
N ASN A 9 23.91 -13.54 -39.93
CA ASN A 9 22.79 -14.23 -40.56
C ASN A 9 21.49 -14.04 -39.77
N LYS A 10 20.42 -13.55 -40.43
CA LYS A 10 19.06 -13.51 -39.86
C LYS A 10 18.41 -14.88 -40.01
N GLN A 11 18.31 -15.65 -38.93
CA GLN A 11 17.46 -16.83 -38.87
C GLN A 11 16.00 -16.44 -38.62
N LYS A 12 15.16 -16.83 -39.57
CA LYS A 12 13.69 -16.80 -39.52
C LYS A 12 13.19 -17.85 -38.54
N TYR A 13 12.34 -17.48 -37.59
CA TYR A 13 11.48 -18.44 -36.88
C TYR A 13 10.06 -18.34 -37.40
N SER A 14 9.59 -19.49 -37.89
CA SER A 14 8.31 -19.75 -38.51
C SER A 14 7.30 -20.22 -37.45
N MET A 15 6.09 -19.67 -37.55
CA MET A 15 4.77 -20.24 -37.21
C MET A 15 4.75 -21.66 -36.63
N TYR A 16 4.08 -21.84 -35.49
CA TYR A 16 3.12 -22.94 -35.25
C TYR A 16 2.14 -22.56 -34.13
N GLN A 17 0.87 -22.35 -34.48
CA GLN A 17 -0.28 -22.50 -33.59
C GLN A 17 -0.78 -23.94 -33.69
N PRO A 18 -1.25 -24.55 -32.59
CA PRO A 18 -2.30 -25.55 -32.66
C PRO A 18 -3.58 -25.06 -31.98
N ALA A 19 -4.64 -25.02 -32.78
CA ALA A 19 -6.03 -25.01 -32.33
C ALA A 19 -6.36 -26.33 -31.64
N ILE A 20 -6.95 -26.31 -30.45
CA ILE A 20 -7.60 -27.48 -29.84
C ILE A 20 -8.92 -27.09 -29.17
N ILE A 21 -9.99 -27.47 -29.88
CA ILE A 21 -11.18 -28.22 -29.45
C ILE A 21 -12.11 -27.61 -28.38
N LEU A 22 -13.28 -27.21 -28.89
CA LEU A 22 -14.57 -27.00 -28.25
C LEU A 22 -15.13 -28.35 -27.72
N ILE A 23 -15.53 -28.44 -26.44
CA ILE A 23 -16.49 -29.44 -25.96
C ILE A 23 -17.56 -28.73 -25.12
N PHE A 24 -18.78 -28.78 -25.63
CA PHE A 24 -20.04 -28.48 -24.93
C PHE A 24 -20.33 -29.55 -23.88
N LEU A 25 -20.71 -29.16 -22.67
CA LEU A 25 -21.75 -29.88 -21.92
C LEU A 25 -22.60 -28.90 -21.12
N LEU A 26 -23.85 -28.77 -21.58
CA LEU A 26 -25.01 -28.33 -20.83
C LEU A 26 -25.22 -29.25 -19.62
N ASN A 27 -25.48 -28.69 -18.44
CA ASN A 27 -26.30 -29.38 -17.46
C ASN A 27 -27.13 -28.38 -16.65
N THR A 28 -28.37 -28.25 -17.10
CA THR A 28 -29.51 -27.69 -16.39
C THR A 28 -29.91 -28.62 -15.25
N TYR A 29 -29.92 -28.14 -14.00
CA TYR A 29 -30.79 -28.71 -12.97
C TYR A 29 -31.40 -27.64 -12.09
N TRP A 30 -32.71 -27.46 -12.32
CA TRP A 30 -33.70 -27.00 -11.37
C TRP A 30 -33.54 -27.66 -9.99
N ARG A 31 -33.55 -26.86 -8.92
CA ARG A 31 -34.20 -27.25 -7.65
C ARG A 31 -34.97 -26.05 -7.08
N VAL A 32 -36.26 -26.08 -7.35
CA VAL A 32 -37.29 -25.27 -6.67
C VAL A 32 -37.43 -25.83 -5.25
N GLY A 33 -36.87 -25.12 -4.27
CA GLY A 33 -37.04 -25.42 -2.86
C GLY A 33 -38.24 -24.67 -2.29
N VAL A 34 -39.35 -25.38 -2.12
CA VAL A 34 -40.56 -24.93 -1.43
C VAL A 34 -40.23 -24.72 0.06
N PHE A 35 -40.14 -23.47 0.51
CA PHE A 35 -40.11 -23.16 1.94
C PHE A 35 -41.53 -22.99 2.47
N LYS A 36 -41.94 -23.94 3.33
CA LYS A 36 -43.13 -23.84 4.18
C LYS A 36 -42.94 -22.69 5.18
N LEU A 37 -43.75 -21.64 5.05
CA LEU A 37 -43.99 -20.67 6.11
C LEU A 37 -44.86 -21.32 7.18
N GLN A 38 -44.25 -21.67 8.31
CA GLN A 38 -44.95 -22.11 9.50
C GLN A 38 -45.14 -20.90 10.41
N MET A 39 -46.38 -20.40 10.43
CA MET A 39 -46.84 -19.36 11.35
C MET A 39 -46.88 -19.92 12.77
N TYR A 40 -46.11 -19.33 13.70
CA TYR A 40 -46.39 -19.47 15.13
C TYR A 40 -46.21 -18.14 15.86
N LYS A 41 -47.33 -17.68 16.44
CA LYS A 41 -47.45 -16.51 17.32
C LYS A 41 -46.74 -16.77 18.65
N LYS A 42 -45.99 -15.78 19.14
CA LYS A 42 -46.12 -15.36 20.55
C LYS A 42 -45.74 -13.90 20.71
N THR A 43 -46.75 -13.08 20.92
CA THR A 43 -46.64 -11.66 21.27
C THR A 43 -45.91 -11.54 22.61
N GLN A 44 -44.73 -10.93 22.61
CA GLN A 44 -44.07 -10.43 23.80
C GLN A 44 -44.18 -8.90 23.81
N THR A 45 -44.59 -8.39 24.97
CA THR A 45 -44.70 -6.97 25.30
C THR A 45 -43.32 -6.30 25.21
N PRO A 46 -43.15 -5.18 24.47
CA PRO A 46 -41.86 -4.51 24.41
C PRO A 46 -41.56 -3.79 25.71
N GLU A 47 -40.44 -4.18 26.32
CA GLU A 47 -39.73 -3.42 27.34
C GLU A 47 -39.28 -2.07 26.75
N LYS A 48 -39.26 -1.02 27.57
CA LYS A 48 -38.96 0.35 27.15
C LYS A 48 -37.60 0.43 26.42
N VAL A 49 -37.66 0.55 25.10
CA VAL A 49 -36.51 0.89 24.25
C VAL A 49 -36.02 2.27 24.66
N GLN A 50 -34.81 2.31 25.21
CA GLN A 50 -34.06 3.55 25.37
C GLN A 50 -33.85 4.17 24.00
N THR A 51 -34.22 5.45 23.89
CA THR A 51 -34.00 6.27 22.71
C THR A 51 -32.53 6.16 22.29
N PRO A 52 -32.20 5.64 21.09
CA PRO A 52 -30.82 5.66 20.62
C PRO A 52 -30.39 7.12 20.48
N GLU A 53 -29.25 7.43 21.10
CA GLU A 53 -28.49 8.65 20.86
C GLU A 53 -28.36 8.82 19.33
N LYS A 54 -28.64 10.03 18.83
CA LYS A 54 -28.65 10.35 17.39
C LYS A 54 -27.34 9.88 16.74
N VAL A 55 -27.39 8.71 16.10
CA VAL A 55 -26.37 8.27 15.14
C VAL A 55 -26.37 9.31 14.05
N GLN A 56 -25.29 10.10 13.98
CA GLN A 56 -25.12 11.07 12.91
C GLN A 56 -25.08 10.30 11.59
N THR A 57 -25.96 10.66 10.67
CA THR A 57 -26.03 10.11 9.33
C THR A 57 -24.67 10.27 8.63
N PRO A 58 -24.11 9.23 7.97
CA PRO A 58 -22.77 9.25 7.36
C PRO A 58 -22.49 10.48 6.48
N GLU A 59 -23.53 10.97 5.81
CA GLU A 59 -23.48 12.12 4.90
C GLU A 59 -23.08 13.42 5.61
N LYS A 60 -23.50 13.64 6.86
CA LYS A 60 -23.23 14.88 7.60
C LYS A 60 -21.81 14.92 8.19
N VAL A 61 -21.24 13.75 8.47
CA VAL A 61 -19.85 13.60 8.91
C VAL A 61 -18.90 13.84 7.75
N GLN A 62 -19.23 13.35 6.56
CA GLN A 62 -18.45 13.57 5.34
C GLN A 62 -18.34 15.05 4.98
N THR A 63 -19.41 15.83 5.14
CA THR A 63 -19.38 17.29 4.89
C THR A 63 -18.44 18.04 5.85
N SER A 64 -18.41 17.65 7.15
CA SER A 64 -17.53 18.31 8.13
C SER A 64 -16.03 18.06 7.90
N LEU A 65 -15.67 16.92 7.30
CA LEU A 65 -14.27 16.58 6.99
C LEU A 65 -13.74 17.30 5.75
N GLU A 66 -14.64 17.71 4.84
CA GLU A 66 -14.29 18.45 3.63
C GLU A 66 -14.02 19.93 3.88
N GLU A 67 -14.67 20.55 4.89
CA GLU A 67 -14.55 21.99 5.16
C GLU A 67 -13.50 22.35 6.24
N GLU A 68 -13.08 21.40 7.09
CA GLU A 68 -12.14 21.69 8.17
C GLU A 68 -10.67 21.37 7.83
N HIS A 69 -9.80 22.34 8.16
CA HIS A 69 -8.34 22.21 8.22
C HIS A 69 -7.91 21.26 9.35
N TYR A 70 -8.27 19.98 9.25
CA TYR A 70 -7.85 18.95 10.19
C TYR A 70 -6.34 18.75 10.14
N LYS A 71 -5.66 19.15 11.22
CA LYS A 71 -4.27 18.77 11.43
C LYS A 71 -4.14 17.25 11.58
N ARG A 72 -3.00 16.65 11.26
CA ARG A 72 -2.66 15.22 11.44
C ARG A 72 -2.96 14.73 12.85
N ARG A 73 -2.69 15.58 13.85
CA ARG A 73 -3.03 15.31 15.26
C ARG A 73 -4.54 15.12 15.45
N SER A 74 -5.36 15.92 14.77
CA SER A 74 -6.81 15.84 14.83
C SER A 74 -7.33 14.58 14.13
N LEU A 75 -6.72 14.15 13.01
CA LEU A 75 -7.02 12.85 12.40
C LEU A 75 -6.72 11.68 13.35
N LYS A 76 -5.56 11.71 14.03
CA LYS A 76 -5.23 10.70 15.05
C LYS A 76 -6.25 10.66 16.19
N LYS A 77 -6.79 11.82 16.58
CA LYS A 77 -7.86 11.91 17.59
C LYS A 77 -9.18 11.35 17.05
N TYR A 78 -9.55 11.70 15.82
CA TYR A 78 -10.79 11.27 15.17
C TYR A 78 -10.90 9.73 15.11
N PHE A 79 -9.86 9.05 14.62
CA PHE A 79 -9.83 7.58 14.54
C PHE A 79 -9.43 6.88 15.86
N GLY A 80 -9.21 7.63 16.95
CA GLY A 80 -8.79 7.08 18.25
C GLY A 80 -7.44 6.37 18.22
N CYS A 81 -6.48 6.82 17.40
CA CYS A 81 -5.23 6.09 17.17
C CYS A 81 -4.31 6.01 18.38
N TYR A 82 -4.40 6.96 19.31
CA TYR A 82 -3.52 6.99 20.49
C TYR A 82 -3.69 5.76 21.39
N GLU A 83 -4.91 5.25 21.51
CA GLU A 83 -5.18 4.03 22.27
C GLU A 83 -4.76 2.79 21.48
N LYS A 84 -5.14 2.73 20.20
CA LYS A 84 -4.80 1.62 19.29
C LYS A 84 -3.29 1.41 19.15
N TYR A 85 -2.47 2.47 19.17
CA TYR A 85 -1.02 2.35 19.08
C TYR A 85 -0.34 1.75 20.33
N LYS A 86 -1.07 1.57 21.44
CA LYS A 86 -0.56 0.87 22.63
C LYS A 86 -0.62 -0.64 22.47
N GLU A 87 -1.41 -1.13 21.52
CA GLU A 87 -1.61 -2.54 21.24
C GLU A 87 -0.62 -3.05 20.20
N GLU A 88 -0.33 -4.35 20.26
CA GLU A 88 0.41 -5.02 19.19
C GLU A 88 -0.54 -5.25 18.01
N LEU A 89 -0.30 -4.53 16.90
CA LEU A 89 -1.09 -4.70 15.68
C LEU A 89 -0.72 -6.00 14.96
N PRO A 90 -1.69 -6.70 14.35
CA PRO A 90 -1.42 -7.91 13.59
C PRO A 90 -0.63 -7.62 12.31
N ILE A 91 0.05 -8.66 11.81
CA ILE A 91 0.60 -8.65 10.45
C ILE A 91 -0.57 -8.70 9.46
N HIS A 92 -0.57 -7.78 8.51
CA HIS A 92 -1.64 -7.68 7.52
C HIS A 92 -1.65 -8.88 6.59
N SER A 93 -2.84 -9.37 6.26
CA SER A 93 -3.00 -10.37 5.21
C SER A 93 -2.99 -9.71 3.83
N LYS A 94 -2.92 -10.54 2.78
CA LYS A 94 -3.06 -10.08 1.40
C LYS A 94 -4.40 -9.38 1.14
N GLU A 95 -5.48 -9.84 1.77
CA GLU A 95 -6.81 -9.22 1.69
C GLU A 95 -6.79 -7.80 2.27
N THR A 96 -6.11 -7.60 3.39
CA THR A 96 -5.96 -6.26 3.97
C THR A 96 -5.19 -5.33 3.05
N TRP A 97 -4.07 -5.79 2.47
CA TRP A 97 -3.33 -4.99 1.47
C TRP A 97 -4.17 -4.69 0.23
N ARG A 98 -4.93 -5.68 -0.26
CA ARG A 98 -5.85 -5.48 -1.38
C ARG A 98 -6.90 -4.42 -1.07
N LYS A 99 -7.51 -4.46 0.12
CA LYS A 99 -8.46 -3.46 0.58
C LYS A 99 -7.85 -2.05 0.54
N TYR A 100 -6.63 -1.87 1.07
CA TYR A 100 -5.93 -0.59 0.97
C TYR A 100 -5.78 -0.12 -0.48
N ARG A 101 -5.34 -1.02 -1.38
CA ARG A 101 -5.12 -0.70 -2.79
C ARG A 101 -6.43 -0.34 -3.52
N GLU A 102 -7.49 -1.11 -3.32
CA GLU A 102 -8.82 -0.85 -3.87
C GLU A 102 -9.39 0.48 -3.37
N THR A 103 -9.29 0.77 -2.07
CA THR A 103 -9.74 2.04 -1.50
C THR A 103 -8.93 3.22 -2.03
N TYR A 104 -7.61 3.07 -2.22
CA TYR A 104 -6.81 4.13 -2.83
C TYR A 104 -7.26 4.42 -4.26
N VAL A 105 -7.37 3.38 -5.11
CA VAL A 105 -7.79 3.52 -6.50
C VAL A 105 -9.20 4.11 -6.60
N SER A 106 -10.14 3.73 -5.73
CA SER A 106 -11.48 4.30 -5.72
C SER A 106 -11.50 5.79 -5.37
N VAL A 107 -10.53 6.26 -4.57
CA VAL A 107 -10.41 7.66 -4.16
C VAL A 107 -9.74 8.53 -5.20
N VAL A 108 -8.61 8.08 -5.79
CA VAL A 108 -7.86 8.88 -6.77
C VAL A 108 -8.31 8.65 -8.21
N GLY A 109 -8.98 7.53 -8.48
CA GLY A 109 -9.32 7.08 -9.83
C GLY A 109 -8.18 6.29 -10.49
N GLU A 110 -8.54 5.35 -11.36
CA GLU A 110 -7.60 4.44 -12.03
C GLU A 110 -6.50 5.18 -12.81
N MET A 111 -6.87 6.22 -13.56
CA MET A 111 -5.94 7.02 -14.37
C MET A 111 -4.91 7.80 -13.56
N ASP A 112 -5.23 8.11 -12.30
CA ASP A 112 -4.38 8.87 -11.38
C ASP A 112 -3.70 7.96 -10.34
N SER A 113 -4.02 6.67 -10.35
CA SER A 113 -3.42 5.68 -9.48
C SER A 113 -1.93 5.53 -9.76
N THR A 114 -1.15 5.46 -8.69
CA THR A 114 0.30 5.22 -8.75
C THR A 114 0.70 3.80 -8.37
N ILE A 115 -0.24 2.92 -8.04
CA ILE A 115 0.11 1.59 -7.49
C ILE A 115 0.07 0.45 -8.53
N GLY A 116 -0.10 0.77 -9.81
CA GLY A 116 -0.21 -0.22 -10.89
C GLY A 116 -1.47 -1.10 -10.78
N ASP A 117 -1.40 -2.30 -11.37
CA ASP A 117 -2.49 -3.26 -11.46
C ASP A 117 -2.87 -3.87 -10.08
N LEU A 118 -4.15 -3.83 -9.74
CA LEU A 118 -4.71 -4.34 -8.48
C LEU A 118 -4.69 -5.86 -8.39
N ASP A 119 -4.77 -6.56 -9.53
CA ASP A 119 -4.91 -8.02 -9.59
C ASP A 119 -3.58 -8.76 -9.39
N THR A 120 -2.48 -8.01 -9.31
CA THR A 120 -1.17 -8.60 -9.06
C THR A 120 -0.88 -8.72 -7.56
N ASP A 121 -0.39 -9.89 -7.16
CA ASP A 121 0.13 -10.15 -5.81
C ASP A 121 1.50 -9.48 -5.57
N TYR A 122 2.01 -8.74 -6.56
CA TYR A 122 3.29 -8.06 -6.50
C TYR A 122 3.34 -7.04 -5.36
N ASP A 123 4.43 -7.05 -4.61
CA ASP A 123 4.81 -6.04 -3.63
C ASP A 123 6.07 -5.29 -4.12
N GLY A 124 6.37 -4.17 -3.48
CA GLY A 124 7.53 -3.34 -3.77
C GLY A 124 8.86 -4.04 -3.50
N PHE A 125 8.87 -5.12 -2.72
CA PHE A 125 10.05 -5.95 -2.44
C PHE A 125 10.30 -7.08 -3.45
N GLY A 126 9.52 -7.16 -4.54
CA GLY A 126 9.42 -8.34 -5.39
C GLY A 126 10.69 -8.84 -6.10
N THR A 127 11.85 -8.22 -5.89
CA THR A 127 13.17 -8.73 -6.30
C THR A 127 13.82 -9.68 -5.29
N VAL A 128 13.35 -9.73 -4.03
CA VAL A 128 13.93 -10.55 -2.97
C VAL A 128 12.86 -11.29 -2.16
N SER A 129 13.18 -12.51 -1.72
CA SER A 129 12.36 -13.19 -0.73
C SER A 129 12.41 -12.44 0.60
N HIS A 130 11.24 -12.16 1.17
CA HIS A 130 11.06 -11.46 2.45
C HIS A 130 9.80 -11.97 3.15
N PHE A 131 9.61 -11.57 4.41
CA PHE A 131 8.40 -11.82 5.18
C PHE A 131 8.22 -10.81 6.31
N ALA A 132 6.97 -10.48 6.64
CA ALA A 132 6.64 -9.69 7.81
C ALA A 132 6.51 -10.54 9.09
N LYS A 133 6.98 -10.02 10.23
CA LYS A 133 6.71 -10.58 11.57
C LYS A 133 6.81 -9.51 12.65
N GLN A 134 6.47 -9.89 13.90
CA GLN A 134 6.74 -9.03 15.05
C GLN A 134 8.26 -8.89 15.26
N SER A 135 8.68 -7.65 15.45
CA SER A 135 10.03 -7.17 15.74
C SER A 135 10.07 -6.72 17.21
N PRO A 136 10.85 -7.42 18.06
CA PRO A 136 10.90 -7.14 19.49
C PRO A 136 11.19 -5.66 19.80
N GLY A 137 10.26 -5.00 20.50
CA GLY A 137 10.38 -3.60 20.89
C GLY A 137 10.16 -2.58 19.78
N ARG A 138 9.83 -3.01 18.55
CA ARG A 138 9.59 -2.14 17.39
C ARG A 138 8.21 -2.31 16.76
N GLY A 139 7.44 -3.32 17.16
CA GLY A 139 6.14 -3.63 16.58
C GLY A 139 6.31 -4.58 15.41
N ARG A 140 5.77 -4.28 14.23
CA ARG A 140 5.92 -5.13 13.04
C ARG A 140 7.18 -4.74 12.27
N GLY A 141 7.79 -5.70 11.58
CA GLY A 141 8.99 -5.50 10.77
C GLY A 141 9.00 -6.40 9.53
N VAL A 142 9.80 -6.02 8.53
CA VAL A 142 10.10 -6.85 7.35
C VAL A 142 11.45 -7.51 7.54
N PHE A 143 11.55 -8.79 7.19
CA PHE A 143 12.76 -9.60 7.38
C PHE A 143 13.16 -10.29 6.08
N ALA A 144 14.46 -10.44 5.89
CA ALA A 144 15.00 -11.10 4.71
C ALA A 144 14.69 -12.61 4.72
N GLY A 145 14.10 -13.13 3.65
CA GLY A 145 13.83 -14.57 3.46
C GLY A 145 15.04 -15.36 2.95
N GLN A 146 16.07 -14.64 2.49
CA GLN A 146 17.32 -15.15 1.92
C GLN A 146 18.49 -14.25 2.30
N ASP A 147 19.73 -14.70 2.04
CA ASP A 147 20.88 -13.80 2.06
C ASP A 147 20.78 -12.84 0.87
N ILE A 148 21.04 -11.55 1.11
CA ILE A 148 20.92 -10.47 0.12
C ILE A 148 22.26 -9.75 0.06
N ALA A 149 22.85 -9.66 -1.14
CA ALA A 149 24.12 -8.98 -1.34
C ALA A 149 23.95 -7.45 -1.32
N GLU A 150 24.98 -6.73 -0.90
CA GLU A 150 25.08 -5.27 -1.08
C GLU A 150 24.78 -4.86 -2.53
N GLY A 151 24.08 -3.73 -2.71
CA GLY A 151 23.72 -3.22 -4.02
C GLY A 151 22.46 -3.86 -4.62
N THR A 152 21.90 -4.91 -4.01
CA THR A 152 20.67 -5.53 -4.48
C THR A 152 19.49 -4.58 -4.34
N LEU A 153 18.65 -4.46 -5.39
CA LEU A 153 17.38 -3.74 -5.30
C LEU A 153 16.50 -4.43 -4.25
N LEU A 154 16.10 -3.67 -3.22
CA LEU A 154 15.22 -4.16 -2.17
C LEU A 154 13.79 -3.67 -2.37
N TRP A 155 13.59 -2.41 -2.73
CA TRP A 155 12.25 -1.83 -2.81
C TRP A 155 12.14 -0.82 -3.94
N ASP A 156 11.03 -0.79 -4.69
CA ASP A 156 10.91 0.04 -5.89
C ASP A 156 9.75 1.05 -5.89
N GLY A 157 8.98 1.12 -4.80
CA GLY A 157 7.86 2.06 -4.66
C GLY A 157 6.66 1.79 -5.58
N SER A 158 6.60 0.62 -6.20
CA SER A 158 5.50 0.23 -7.10
C SER A 158 4.13 0.18 -6.42
N ARG A 159 4.08 0.02 -5.10
CA ARG A 159 2.84 0.03 -4.28
C ARG A 159 2.71 1.24 -3.37
N SER A 160 3.50 2.27 -3.60
CA SER A 160 3.39 3.52 -2.87
C SER A 160 2.28 4.39 -3.44
N ALA A 161 1.16 4.47 -2.72
CA ALA A 161 0.09 5.39 -3.04
C ALA A 161 0.55 6.84 -2.86
N GLN A 162 0.29 7.67 -3.87
CA GLN A 162 0.62 9.10 -3.85
C GLN A 162 -0.66 9.94 -3.86
N PHE A 163 -0.89 10.68 -2.77
CA PHE A 163 -1.98 11.64 -2.69
C PHE A 163 -1.48 13.04 -3.03
N LYS A 164 -2.13 13.68 -4.00
CA LYS A 164 -1.81 15.04 -4.48
C LYS A 164 -2.17 16.13 -3.46
N ASP A 165 -3.11 15.83 -2.56
CA ASP A 165 -3.64 16.78 -1.58
C ASP A 165 -4.17 16.05 -0.32
N ALA A 166 -4.39 16.83 0.74
CA ALA A 166 -4.90 16.31 2.01
C ALA A 166 -6.37 15.84 1.93
N ARG A 167 -7.19 16.37 1.01
CA ARG A 167 -8.60 15.95 0.89
C ARG A 167 -8.69 14.51 0.44
N SER A 168 -7.94 14.14 -0.60
CA SER A 168 -7.86 12.78 -1.11
C SER A 168 -7.32 11.81 -0.05
N PHE A 169 -6.28 12.22 0.69
CA PHE A 169 -5.76 11.38 1.78
C PHE A 169 -6.76 11.19 2.92
N LYS A 170 -7.46 12.24 3.37
CA LYS A 170 -8.52 12.13 4.38
C LYS A 170 -9.65 11.22 3.91
N LYS A 171 -10.08 11.37 2.66
CA LYS A 171 -11.11 10.52 2.06
C LYS A 171 -10.69 9.05 2.06
N PHE A 172 -9.46 8.75 1.68
CA PHE A 172 -8.91 7.40 1.77
C PHE A 172 -9.00 6.82 3.19
N LEU A 173 -8.60 7.57 4.22
CA LEU A 173 -8.68 7.10 5.60
C LEU A 173 -10.12 6.80 6.04
N VAL A 174 -11.08 7.62 5.63
CA VAL A 174 -12.51 7.42 5.93
C VAL A 174 -13.08 6.22 5.18
N ASP A 175 -12.76 6.11 3.89
CA ASP A 175 -13.30 5.07 3.01
C ASP A 175 -12.74 3.67 3.32
N LEU A 176 -11.65 3.57 4.09
CA LEU A 176 -11.21 2.29 4.66
C LEU A 176 -12.29 1.68 5.58
N ASN A 177 -13.17 2.52 6.15
CA ASN A 177 -14.28 2.11 7.02
C ASN A 177 -13.84 1.14 8.13
N ASP A 178 -12.64 1.39 8.67
CA ASP A 178 -12.01 0.61 9.72
C ASP A 178 -10.96 1.50 10.41
N ASP A 179 -11.22 1.86 11.66
CA ASP A 179 -10.34 2.75 12.41
C ASP A 179 -8.93 2.17 12.64
N TYR A 180 -8.78 0.85 12.75
CA TYR A 180 -7.45 0.23 12.88
C TYR A 180 -6.66 0.41 11.59
N LEU A 181 -7.29 0.15 10.44
CA LEU A 181 -6.63 0.31 9.15
C LEU A 181 -6.32 1.78 8.86
N ALA A 182 -7.24 2.69 9.20
CA ALA A 182 -7.03 4.13 9.04
C ALA A 182 -5.89 4.64 9.93
N CYS A 183 -5.85 4.23 11.20
CA CYS A 183 -4.73 4.56 12.08
C CYS A 183 -3.42 3.99 11.58
N ASP A 184 -3.41 2.76 11.07
CA ASP A 184 -2.20 2.14 10.59
C ASP A 184 -1.66 2.82 9.32
N ALA A 185 -2.53 3.12 8.35
CA ALA A 185 -2.15 3.95 7.21
C ALA A 185 -1.60 5.30 7.67
N LEU A 186 -2.30 6.02 8.55
CA LEU A 186 -1.87 7.32 9.07
C LEU A 186 -0.52 7.27 9.84
N LYS A 187 -0.19 6.13 10.43
CA LYS A 187 1.09 5.89 11.11
C LYS A 187 2.23 5.82 10.10
N TRP A 188 2.05 5.05 9.03
CA TRP A 188 3.08 4.74 8.03
C TRP A 188 3.10 5.68 6.84
N SER A 189 2.12 6.57 6.70
CA SER A 189 2.20 7.64 5.72
C SER A 189 3.27 8.68 6.09
N TYR A 190 3.85 9.29 5.06
CA TYR A 190 4.80 10.40 5.16
C TYR A 190 4.57 11.41 4.04
N VAL A 191 5.18 12.60 4.14
CA VAL A 191 5.19 13.55 3.02
C VAL A 191 6.55 13.49 2.36
N PHE A 192 6.58 13.36 1.04
CA PHE A 192 7.79 13.27 0.25
C PHE A 192 7.79 14.35 -0.83
N ASP A 193 8.94 14.97 -1.06
CA ASP A 193 9.17 15.82 -2.22
C ASP A 193 9.68 14.95 -3.37
N LEU A 194 8.83 14.72 -4.38
CA LEU A 194 9.19 13.93 -5.55
C LEU A 194 10.28 14.60 -6.43
N ASN A 195 10.56 15.87 -6.20
CA ASN A 195 11.70 16.55 -6.82
C ASN A 195 12.97 16.47 -5.96
N GLU A 196 12.90 15.89 -4.75
CA GLU A 196 14.04 15.68 -3.86
C GLU A 196 14.87 16.96 -3.62
N GLY A 197 14.19 18.09 -3.42
CA GLY A 197 14.82 19.40 -3.23
C GLY A 197 15.34 20.06 -4.52
N GLN A 198 15.14 19.44 -5.69
CA GLN A 198 15.51 20.02 -6.97
C GLN A 198 14.39 20.91 -7.52
N GLY A 199 14.57 22.24 -7.44
CA GLY A 199 13.60 23.20 -7.96
C GLY A 199 12.39 23.38 -7.04
N LYS A 200 11.20 23.62 -7.62
CA LYS A 200 9.98 23.84 -6.82
C LYS A 200 9.54 22.51 -6.18
N PRO A 201 9.25 22.46 -4.87
CA PRO A 201 8.80 21.23 -4.22
C PRO A 201 7.57 20.62 -4.90
N TYR A 202 7.61 19.31 -5.15
CA TYR A 202 6.50 18.53 -5.67
C TYR A 202 6.04 17.52 -4.63
N LEU A 203 5.38 18.05 -3.59
CA LEU A 203 4.99 17.30 -2.41
C LEU A 203 3.87 16.30 -2.71
N ARG A 204 3.96 15.13 -2.07
CA ARG A 204 2.93 14.09 -2.01
C ARG A 204 2.84 13.54 -0.62
N ILE A 205 1.63 13.17 -0.19
CA ILE A 205 1.49 12.24 0.93
C ILE A 205 1.67 10.84 0.33
N ILE A 206 2.66 10.11 0.81
CA ILE A 206 3.00 8.75 0.39
C ILE A 206 2.47 7.79 1.45
N THR A 207 1.86 6.68 1.00
CA THR A 207 1.49 5.55 1.86
C THR A 207 1.82 4.27 1.13
N ASP A 208 2.69 3.44 1.69
CA ASP A 208 3.03 2.14 1.10
C ASP A 208 1.88 1.16 1.38
N LEU A 209 1.32 0.56 0.32
CA LEU A 209 0.14 -0.30 0.40
C LEU A 209 0.50 -1.78 0.28
N ASP A 210 1.62 -2.13 0.92
CA ASP A 210 2.21 -3.46 1.01
C ASP A 210 3.14 -3.57 2.24
N GLU A 211 3.93 -4.65 2.32
CA GLU A 211 4.88 -4.86 3.42
C GLU A 211 5.95 -3.75 3.55
N GLY A 212 6.16 -2.90 2.53
CA GLY A 212 7.01 -1.71 2.59
C GLY A 212 6.68 -0.79 3.77
N ALA A 213 5.39 -0.67 4.10
CA ALA A 213 4.91 0.12 5.24
C ALA A 213 5.41 -0.40 6.59
N LEU A 214 5.87 -1.66 6.68
CA LEU A 214 6.32 -2.28 7.91
C LEU A 214 7.83 -2.14 8.13
N CYS A 215 8.53 -1.44 7.25
CA CYS A 215 9.97 -1.25 7.37
C CYS A 215 10.32 -0.29 8.51
N ASN A 216 10.89 -0.81 9.60
CA ASN A 216 11.29 0.00 10.75
C ASN A 216 12.48 0.92 10.43
N SER A 217 12.58 2.04 11.14
CA SER A 217 13.74 2.92 11.04
C SER A 217 14.97 2.29 11.70
N GLY A 218 16.07 2.19 10.96
CA GLY A 218 17.38 1.81 11.48
C GLY A 218 18.27 3.00 11.85
N GLY A 219 17.85 4.24 11.56
CA GLY A 219 18.68 5.43 11.75
C GLY A 219 20.01 5.33 11.00
N SER A 220 21.14 5.47 11.70
CA SER A 220 22.48 5.25 11.13
C SER A 220 22.79 3.79 10.82
N SER A 221 22.08 2.85 11.45
CA SER A 221 22.23 1.40 11.27
C SER A 221 21.30 0.81 10.20
N ALA A 222 20.57 1.67 9.47
CA ALA A 222 19.71 1.23 8.36
C ALA A 222 20.52 0.48 7.30
N ASN A 223 20.04 -0.70 6.91
CA ASN A 223 20.65 -1.57 5.90
C ASN A 223 19.94 -1.49 4.54
N MET A 224 18.85 -0.72 4.44
CA MET A 224 18.20 -0.33 3.18
C MET A 224 18.19 1.21 3.04
N GLY A 225 18.43 1.71 1.83
CA GLY A 225 18.37 3.15 1.53
C GLY A 225 18.79 3.49 0.12
N TYR A 226 18.98 4.78 -0.15
CA TYR A 226 19.51 5.23 -1.44
C TYR A 226 20.99 4.86 -1.60
N LEU A 227 21.36 4.41 -2.80
CA LEU A 227 22.74 4.28 -3.22
C LEU A 227 23.16 5.47 -4.09
N PRO A 228 24.47 5.67 -4.34
CA PRO A 228 24.93 6.66 -5.29
C PRO A 228 24.28 6.47 -6.66
N VAL A 229 24.03 7.56 -7.39
CA VAL A 229 23.33 7.57 -8.69
C VAL A 229 23.96 6.62 -9.72
N SER A 230 25.26 6.32 -9.60
CA SER A 230 25.94 5.32 -10.43
C SER A 230 25.34 3.91 -10.31
N PHE A 231 24.81 3.54 -9.15
CA PHE A 231 24.12 2.26 -8.92
C PHE A 231 22.69 2.26 -9.47
N GLU A 232 22.10 3.45 -9.65
CA GLU A 232 20.76 3.59 -10.23
C GLU A 232 20.77 3.50 -11.76
N GLN A 233 21.95 3.49 -12.40
CA GLN A 233 22.08 3.39 -13.86
C GLN A 233 21.43 2.09 -14.36
N GLY A 234 20.27 2.22 -15.01
CA GLY A 234 19.49 1.11 -15.54
C GLY A 234 18.14 0.89 -14.85
N TRP A 235 17.90 1.50 -13.68
CA TRP A 235 16.62 1.44 -13.00
C TRP A 235 15.74 2.62 -13.38
N GLN A 236 14.53 2.33 -13.86
CA GLN A 236 13.52 3.36 -14.07
C GLN A 236 12.80 3.63 -12.76
N ARG A 237 12.75 4.91 -12.37
CA ARG A 237 11.92 5.37 -11.24
C ARG A 237 10.48 5.01 -11.53
N LYS A 238 9.85 4.19 -10.69
CA LYS A 238 8.41 3.97 -10.73
C LYS A 238 7.74 5.11 -9.98
N ASN A 239 6.78 5.76 -10.64
CA ASN A 239 6.02 6.88 -10.07
C ASN A 239 6.89 8.02 -9.49
N ARG A 240 8.08 8.27 -10.07
CA ARG A 240 9.07 9.25 -9.59
C ARG A 240 9.65 8.97 -8.19
N ILE A 241 9.36 7.83 -7.59
CA ILE A 241 10.00 7.38 -6.36
C ILE A 241 11.32 6.70 -6.73
N ARG A 242 12.36 6.99 -5.96
CA ARG A 242 13.66 6.33 -6.13
C ARG A 242 13.64 4.94 -5.48
N PRO A 243 14.18 3.93 -6.16
CA PRO A 243 14.34 2.61 -5.55
C PRO A 243 15.29 2.66 -4.35
N LEU A 244 15.10 1.72 -3.43
CA LEU A 244 15.94 1.50 -2.27
C LEU A 244 16.69 0.18 -2.43
N PHE A 245 17.95 0.18 -2.02
CA PHE A 245 18.85 -0.95 -2.19
C PHE A 245 19.46 -1.38 -0.87
N ALA A 246 19.99 -2.60 -0.84
CA ALA A 246 20.79 -3.10 0.27
C ALA A 246 22.10 -2.30 0.37
N LYS A 247 22.34 -1.67 1.52
CA LYS A 247 23.54 -0.84 1.79
C LYS A 247 24.76 -1.64 2.25
N ARG A 248 24.56 -2.94 2.45
CA ARG A 248 25.54 -3.97 2.81
C ARG A 248 24.88 -5.32 2.58
N ASP A 249 25.63 -6.40 2.76
CA ASP A 249 25.06 -7.72 2.86
C ASP A 249 24.06 -7.80 4.04
N ILE A 250 22.91 -8.44 3.79
CA ILE A 250 21.84 -8.70 4.77
C ILE A 250 21.66 -10.21 4.86
N LYS A 251 21.68 -10.76 6.08
CA LYS A 251 21.54 -12.21 6.28
C LYS A 251 20.07 -12.64 6.28
N LYS A 252 19.82 -13.87 5.86
CA LYS A 252 18.51 -14.50 6.03
C LYS A 252 18.04 -14.39 7.48
N GLY A 253 16.82 -13.92 7.67
CA GLY A 253 16.18 -13.71 8.97
C GLY A 253 16.55 -12.40 9.66
N GLU A 254 17.44 -11.59 9.08
CA GLU A 254 17.75 -10.24 9.55
C GLU A 254 16.61 -9.26 9.19
N GLU A 255 16.35 -8.29 10.07
CA GLU A 255 15.36 -7.24 9.82
C GLU A 255 15.89 -6.26 8.75
N ILE A 256 15.05 -5.94 7.77
CA ILE A 256 15.30 -4.90 6.78
C ILE A 256 14.88 -3.56 7.40
N LEU A 257 15.85 -2.64 7.51
CA LEU A 257 15.73 -1.38 8.20
C LEU A 257 15.91 -0.20 7.26
N CYS A 258 14.93 0.69 7.26
CA CYS A 258 14.86 1.90 6.45
C CYS A 258 15.58 3.07 7.11
N ARG A 259 16.02 4.04 6.29
CA ARG A 259 16.51 5.33 6.78
C ARG A 259 15.50 6.44 6.49
N TYR A 260 14.54 6.65 7.39
CA TYR A 260 13.44 7.61 7.19
C TYR A 260 13.89 9.03 6.87
N GLY A 261 15.03 9.46 7.43
CA GLY A 261 15.58 10.78 7.16
C GLY A 261 15.97 11.03 5.70
N GLU A 262 16.02 10.01 4.84
CA GLU A 262 16.32 10.16 3.42
C GLU A 262 15.11 10.59 2.58
N PHE A 263 13.88 10.39 3.05
CA PHE A 263 12.67 10.58 2.23
C PHE A 263 11.50 11.28 2.93
N VAL A 264 11.68 11.78 4.15
CA VAL A 264 10.63 12.56 4.82
C VAL A 264 10.91 14.05 4.63
N ALA A 265 9.98 14.76 3.98
CA ALA A 265 10.03 16.21 3.87
C ALA A 265 9.77 16.86 5.23
N GLU A 266 10.74 17.61 5.73
CA GLU A 266 10.58 18.43 6.94
C GLU A 266 9.45 19.43 6.72
N HIS A 267 8.53 19.54 7.68
CA HIS A 267 7.28 20.34 7.58
C HIS A 267 6.30 19.94 6.46
N GLY A 268 6.53 18.83 5.75
CA GLY A 268 5.72 18.44 4.61
C GLY A 268 4.22 18.31 4.92
N TRP A 269 3.86 17.80 6.11
CA TRP A 269 2.46 17.73 6.55
C TRP A 269 1.78 19.10 6.55
N SER A 270 2.41 20.10 7.18
CA SER A 270 1.85 21.44 7.29
C SER A 270 1.72 22.09 5.92
N ALA A 271 2.70 21.86 5.02
CA ALA A 271 2.64 22.34 3.64
C ALA A 271 1.51 21.69 2.83
N MET A 272 1.12 20.45 3.17
CA MET A 272 -0.01 19.75 2.58
C MET A 272 -1.35 20.06 3.27
N GLY A 273 -1.37 20.91 4.31
CA GLY A 273 -2.58 21.29 5.05
C GLY A 273 -2.99 20.30 6.15
N LEU A 274 -2.04 19.53 6.70
CA LEU A 274 -2.21 18.57 7.80
C LEU A 274 -1.23 18.86 8.96
#